data_AF-A0A2R6XCX6-F1
#
_entry.id   AF-A0A2R6XCX6-F1
#
_cell.length_a   1.000
_cell.length_b   1.000
_cell.length_c   1.000
_cell.angle_alpha   90.00
_cell.angle_beta   90.00
_cell.angle_gamma   90.00
#
_symmetry.space_group_name_H-M   'P 1'
#
loop_
_entity.id
_entity.type
_entity.pdbx_description
1 polymer ?
#
loop_
_entity_poly.entity_id
_entity_poly.type
_entity_poly.pdbx_seq_one_letter_code
_entity_poly.pdbx_strand_id
1 'polypeptide(L)'
;MRPGESMWNDLKLFTGDVDIPLTEKGVMEALAGGKAVSEVDFDIIFTRRLVRSKQTALNAMTQDTYRRTTVFFEQTIEARLKEGKNVLVVAHGNVLRCINTYLSGLSVDEMLALQVATALPYAYAYNGHCFAQHCLLPPTHSDIHHSSWGWDGTASASKKGDLDSLI
;
A
#
# COMPACT_ATOMS: atom_id res chain seq x y z
N MET A 1 -0.52 5.35 -23.47
CA MET A 1 -1.09 6.42 -22.61
C MET A 1 -0.11 7.60 -22.54
N ARG A 2 -0.59 8.85 -22.58
CA ARG A 2 0.25 10.06 -22.38
C ARG A 2 0.48 10.27 -20.87
N PRO A 3 1.66 10.74 -20.42
CA PRO A 3 1.84 11.15 -19.03
C PRO A 3 0.82 12.23 -18.63
N GLY A 4 0.44 12.21 -17.35
CA GLY A 4 -0.35 13.28 -16.75
C GLY A 4 0.41 14.60 -16.70
N GLU A 5 -0.26 15.64 -16.23
CA GLU A 5 0.32 16.97 -16.09
C GLU A 5 1.61 16.97 -15.24
N SER A 6 2.67 17.61 -15.74
CA SER A 6 3.92 17.82 -15.01
C SER A 6 4.00 19.24 -14.43
N MET A 7 4.87 19.46 -13.43
CA MET A 7 5.03 20.80 -12.82
C MET A 7 5.32 21.90 -13.84
N TRP A 8 6.04 21.58 -14.93
CA TRP A 8 6.34 22.55 -15.98
C TRP A 8 5.17 22.78 -16.94
N ASN A 9 4.25 21.82 -17.10
CA ASN A 9 3.04 22.05 -17.86
C ASN A 9 2.11 23.03 -17.15
N ASP A 10 1.99 22.90 -15.82
CA ASP A 10 1.26 23.84 -14.97
C ASP A 10 1.86 25.26 -15.07
N LEU A 11 3.19 25.37 -15.03
CA LEU A 11 3.91 26.64 -15.21
C LEU A 11 4.00 27.14 -16.67
N LYS A 12 3.38 26.44 -17.63
CA LYS A 12 3.42 26.76 -19.08
C LYS A 12 4.85 26.87 -19.65
N LEU A 13 5.78 26.09 -19.10
CA LEU A 13 7.17 26.01 -19.56
C LEU A 13 7.35 24.87 -20.58
N PHE A 14 8.27 25.06 -21.51
CA PHE A 14 8.68 24.00 -22.43
C PHE A 14 9.53 22.94 -21.70
N THR A 15 9.06 21.70 -21.62
CA THR A 15 9.73 20.64 -20.82
C THR A 15 10.83 19.88 -21.57
N GLY A 16 10.61 19.50 -22.83
CA GLY A 16 11.54 18.62 -23.57
C GLY A 16 11.93 17.36 -22.77
N ASP A 17 13.25 17.10 -22.70
CA ASP A 17 13.85 15.97 -21.98
C ASP A 17 14.23 16.30 -20.52
N VAL A 18 13.78 17.44 -19.98
CA VAL A 18 13.99 17.76 -18.57
C VAL A 18 13.18 16.81 -17.69
N ASP A 19 13.83 16.28 -16.65
CA ASP A 19 13.26 15.27 -15.77
C ASP A 19 12.43 15.89 -14.64
N ILE A 20 11.18 16.24 -14.98
CA ILE A 20 10.23 16.91 -14.09
C ILE A 20 9.14 15.92 -13.62
N PRO A 21 8.78 15.90 -12.32
CA PRO A 21 7.73 15.04 -11.80
C PRO A 21 6.32 15.51 -12.20
N LEU A 22 5.36 14.62 -11.99
CA LEU A 22 3.92 14.93 -12.08
C LEU A 22 3.50 15.91 -10.98
N THR A 23 2.46 16.70 -11.28
CA THR A 23 1.68 17.39 -10.24
C THR A 23 0.74 16.39 -9.56
N GLU A 24 0.13 16.78 -8.44
CA GLU A 24 -0.95 16.00 -7.81
C GLU A 24 -2.08 15.70 -8.81
N LYS A 25 -2.46 16.69 -9.61
CA LYS A 25 -3.42 16.52 -10.71
C LYS A 25 -2.94 15.48 -11.73
N GLY A 26 -1.67 15.52 -12.15
CA GLY A 26 -1.10 14.54 -13.07
C GLY A 26 -1.08 13.11 -12.50
N VAL A 27 -0.94 12.97 -11.18
CA VAL A 27 -1.08 11.68 -10.49
C VAL A 27 -2.53 11.19 -10.54
N MET A 28 -3.51 12.05 -10.28
CA MET A 28 -4.92 11.69 -10.36
C MET A 28 -5.35 11.32 -11.79
N GLU A 29 -4.86 12.03 -12.80
CA GLU A 29 -5.07 11.68 -14.21
C GLU A 29 -4.53 10.28 -14.54
N ALA A 30 -3.35 9.93 -14.01
CA ALA A 30 -2.76 8.61 -14.20
C ALA A 30 -3.58 7.50 -13.53
N LEU A 31 -4.09 7.73 -12.32
CA LEU A 31 -4.98 6.80 -11.63
C LEU A 31 -6.30 6.60 -12.38
N ALA A 32 -6.91 7.68 -12.87
CA ALA A 32 -8.13 7.61 -13.65
C ALA A 32 -7.91 6.83 -14.96
N GLY A 33 -6.79 7.07 -15.63
CA GLY A 33 -6.36 6.29 -16.80
C GLY A 33 -6.16 4.80 -16.47
N GLY A 34 -5.51 4.50 -15.35
CA GLY A 34 -5.34 3.13 -14.85
C GLY A 34 -6.65 2.42 -14.56
N LYS A 35 -7.61 3.11 -13.93
CA LYS A 35 -8.95 2.58 -13.70
C LYS A 35 -9.69 2.26 -15.00
N ALA A 36 -9.51 3.07 -16.04
CA ALA A 36 -10.14 2.81 -17.34
C ALA A 36 -9.59 1.54 -18.04
N VAL A 37 -8.42 1.06 -17.64
CA VAL A 37 -7.77 -0.11 -18.23
C VAL A 37 -7.54 -1.24 -17.22
N SER A 38 -8.19 -1.19 -16.04
CA SER A 38 -7.92 -2.13 -14.95
C SER A 38 -8.37 -3.57 -15.22
N GLU A 39 -9.22 -3.77 -16.24
CA GLU A 39 -9.68 -5.09 -16.69
C GLU A 39 -8.82 -5.65 -17.84
N VAL A 40 -7.83 -4.90 -18.30
CA VAL A 40 -6.92 -5.34 -19.36
C VAL A 40 -5.65 -5.88 -18.72
N ASP A 41 -5.38 -7.16 -18.97
CA ASP A 41 -4.12 -7.78 -18.57
C ASP A 41 -3.03 -7.36 -19.56
N PHE A 42 -2.03 -6.63 -19.06
CA PHE A 42 -0.88 -6.18 -19.86
C PHE A 42 0.33 -7.07 -19.58
N ASP A 43 0.82 -7.77 -20.61
CA ASP A 43 2.05 -8.56 -20.50
C ASP A 43 3.32 -7.67 -20.46
N ILE A 44 3.30 -6.57 -21.22
CA ILE A 44 4.47 -5.71 -21.41
C ILE A 44 4.06 -4.23 -21.39
N ILE A 45 4.76 -3.43 -20.59
CA ILE A 45 4.58 -1.98 -20.50
C ILE A 45 5.88 -1.28 -20.88
N PHE A 46 5.86 -0.51 -21.95
CA PHE A 46 6.98 0.36 -22.34
C PHE A 46 6.81 1.76 -21.75
N THR A 47 7.89 2.33 -21.22
CA THR A 47 7.91 3.70 -20.69
C THR A 47 9.17 4.44 -21.09
N ARG A 48 9.09 5.77 -21.16
CA ARG A 48 10.27 6.64 -21.32
C ARG A 48 11.11 6.62 -20.03
N ARG A 49 12.38 7.03 -20.14
CA ARG A 49 13.27 7.18 -18.97
C ARG A 49 12.82 8.24 -17.96
N LEU A 50 11.97 9.17 -18.39
CA LEU A 50 11.58 10.35 -17.63
C LEU A 50 10.65 9.99 -16.47
N VAL A 51 10.86 10.62 -15.32
CA VAL A 51 10.17 10.39 -14.06
C VAL A 51 8.66 10.52 -14.22
N ARG A 52 8.16 11.54 -14.93
CA ARG A 52 6.72 11.70 -15.22
C ARG A 52 6.11 10.48 -15.92
N SER A 53 6.82 9.87 -16.87
CA SER A 53 6.31 8.70 -17.61
C SER A 53 6.32 7.45 -16.75
N LYS A 54 7.37 7.28 -15.92
CA LYS A 54 7.46 6.18 -14.94
C LYS A 54 6.38 6.32 -13.86
N GLN A 55 6.19 7.53 -13.33
CA GLN A 55 5.15 7.82 -12.34
C GLN A 55 3.75 7.57 -12.91
N THR A 56 3.46 8.01 -14.13
CA THR A 56 2.16 7.72 -14.77
C THR A 56 1.94 6.22 -14.92
N ALA A 57 2.93 5.46 -15.40
CA ALA A 57 2.80 4.00 -15.52
C ALA A 57 2.60 3.35 -14.14
N LEU A 58 3.38 3.74 -13.14
CA LEU A 58 3.28 3.19 -11.78
C LEU A 58 1.91 3.43 -11.16
N ASN A 59 1.41 4.67 -11.23
CA ASN A 59 0.11 5.04 -10.68
C ASN A 59 -1.05 4.37 -11.42
N ALA A 60 -0.97 4.26 -12.76
CA ALA A 60 -2.00 3.58 -13.52
C ALA A 60 -2.09 2.09 -13.15
N MET A 61 -0.95 1.42 -12.96
CA MET A 61 -0.89 0.00 -12.57
C MET A 61 -1.23 -0.26 -11.10
N THR A 62 -1.39 0.78 -10.28
CA THR A 62 -1.81 0.62 -8.89
C THR A 62 -3.21 0.01 -8.79
N GLN A 63 -4.13 0.35 -9.69
CA GLN A 63 -5.50 -0.19 -9.66
C GLN A 63 -5.53 -1.70 -9.95
N ASP A 64 -4.79 -2.15 -10.96
CA ASP A 64 -4.62 -3.59 -11.22
C ASP A 64 -3.90 -4.29 -10.06
N THR A 65 -2.86 -3.67 -9.51
CA THR A 65 -2.14 -4.20 -8.35
C THR A 65 -3.06 -4.35 -7.14
N TYR A 66 -3.91 -3.36 -6.87
CA TYR A 66 -4.90 -3.42 -5.81
C TYR A 66 -5.84 -4.62 -6.02
N ARG A 67 -6.46 -4.72 -7.20
CA ARG A 67 -7.38 -5.81 -7.56
C ARG A 67 -6.77 -7.20 -7.36
N ARG A 68 -5.59 -7.45 -7.93
CA ARG A 68 -4.96 -8.78 -7.85
C ARG A 68 -4.46 -9.10 -6.43
N THR A 69 -4.01 -8.08 -5.71
CA THR A 69 -3.52 -8.25 -4.34
C THR A 69 -4.66 -8.52 -3.36
N THR A 70 -5.81 -7.87 -3.48
CA THR A 70 -6.95 -8.14 -2.59
C THR A 70 -7.51 -9.54 -2.81
N VAL A 71 -7.66 -9.98 -4.06
CA VAL A 71 -8.10 -11.35 -4.39
C VAL A 71 -7.14 -12.38 -3.79
N PHE A 72 -5.83 -12.19 -3.97
CA PHE A 72 -4.83 -13.08 -3.38
C PHE A 72 -4.89 -13.09 -1.85
N PHE A 73 -5.07 -11.91 -1.24
CA PHE A 73 -5.16 -11.77 0.21
C PHE A 73 -6.34 -12.56 0.78
N GLU A 74 -7.54 -12.36 0.26
CA GLU A 74 -8.77 -13.04 0.71
C GLU A 74 -8.68 -14.57 0.53
N GLN A 75 -8.24 -15.01 -0.65
CA GLN A 75 -8.23 -16.43 -0.99
C GLN A 75 -7.10 -17.21 -0.30
N THR A 76 -5.98 -16.55 -0.01
CA THR A 76 -4.77 -17.22 0.48
C THR A 76 -4.44 -16.83 1.91
N ILE A 77 -4.24 -15.53 2.17
CA ILE A 77 -3.76 -15.06 3.47
C ILE A 77 -4.86 -15.19 4.52
N GLU A 78 -6.04 -14.67 4.24
CA GLU A 78 -7.17 -14.72 5.17
C GLU A 78 -7.61 -16.16 5.47
N ALA A 79 -7.56 -17.05 4.47
CA ALA A 79 -7.81 -18.48 4.68
C ALA A 79 -6.86 -19.09 5.73
N ARG A 80 -5.56 -18.77 5.68
CA ARG A 80 -4.60 -19.24 6.71
C ARG A 80 -4.80 -18.60 8.06
N LEU A 81 -5.21 -17.32 8.09
CA LEU A 81 -5.55 -16.66 9.34
C LEU A 81 -6.78 -17.31 10.01
N LYS A 82 -7.78 -17.73 9.23
CA LYS A 82 -8.95 -18.50 9.72
C LYS A 82 -8.58 -19.88 10.26
N GLU A 83 -7.48 -20.47 9.80
CA GLU A 83 -6.88 -21.70 10.37
C GLU A 83 -6.08 -21.44 11.66
N GLY A 84 -6.02 -20.20 12.16
CA GLY A 84 -5.24 -19.82 13.33
C GLY A 84 -3.73 -19.77 13.10
N LYS A 85 -3.27 -19.61 11.84
CA LYS A 85 -1.84 -19.50 11.51
C LYS A 85 -1.36 -18.05 11.66
N ASN A 86 -0.13 -17.90 12.13
CA ASN A 86 0.60 -16.63 12.04
C ASN A 86 1.18 -16.48 10.62
N VAL A 87 0.88 -15.36 9.96
CA VAL A 87 1.29 -15.12 8.57
C VAL A 87 2.23 -13.91 8.49
N LEU A 88 3.39 -14.10 7.87
CA LEU A 88 4.30 -13.01 7.51
C LEU A 88 4.18 -12.74 6.01
N VAL A 89 3.94 -11.48 5.63
CA VAL A 89 3.90 -11.04 4.24
C VAL A 89 5.13 -10.17 3.95
N VAL A 90 5.98 -10.63 3.03
CA VAL A 90 7.15 -9.87 2.55
C VAL A 90 6.93 -9.53 1.09
N ALA A 91 6.84 -8.24 0.77
CA ALA A 91 6.54 -7.75 -0.57
C ALA A 91 7.14 -6.36 -0.82
N HIS A 92 6.90 -5.83 -2.02
CA HIS A 92 7.28 -4.46 -2.38
C HIS A 92 6.29 -3.42 -1.87
N GLY A 93 6.73 -2.16 -1.76
CA GLY A 93 5.95 -1.06 -1.18
C GLY A 93 4.58 -0.82 -1.83
N ASN A 94 4.41 -1.05 -3.14
CA ASN A 94 3.09 -0.90 -3.77
C ASN A 94 2.10 -1.99 -3.34
N VAL A 95 2.57 -3.24 -3.24
CA VAL A 95 1.73 -4.35 -2.78
C VAL A 95 1.36 -4.15 -1.31
N LEU A 96 2.33 -3.77 -0.47
CA LEU A 96 2.07 -3.49 0.94
C LEU A 96 1.13 -2.29 1.13
N ARG A 97 1.23 -1.26 0.29
CA ARG A 97 0.26 -0.15 0.26
C ARG A 97 -1.15 -0.66 -0.05
N CYS A 98 -1.31 -1.48 -1.09
CA CYS A 98 -2.61 -2.04 -1.44
C CYS A 98 -3.21 -2.89 -0.30
N ILE A 99 -2.41 -3.74 0.35
CA ILE A 99 -2.85 -4.53 1.51
C ILE A 99 -3.29 -3.60 2.64
N ASN A 100 -2.46 -2.64 3.03
CA ASN A 100 -2.80 -1.72 4.12
C ASN A 100 -4.05 -0.89 3.81
N THR A 101 -4.19 -0.41 2.57
CA THR A 101 -5.39 0.29 2.11
C THR A 101 -6.63 -0.58 2.20
N TYR A 102 -6.56 -1.84 1.77
CA TYR A 102 -7.65 -2.79 1.87
C TYR A 102 -8.04 -3.06 3.33
N LEU A 103 -7.05 -3.33 4.20
CA LEU A 103 -7.28 -3.64 5.62
C LEU A 103 -7.84 -2.45 6.41
N SER A 104 -7.41 -1.24 6.08
CA SER A 104 -7.80 -0.01 6.79
C SER A 104 -8.96 0.73 6.12
N GLY A 105 -9.48 0.25 4.99
CA GLY A 105 -10.56 0.89 4.25
C GLY A 105 -10.21 2.30 3.74
N LEU A 106 -8.94 2.54 3.40
CA LEU A 106 -8.45 3.86 3.00
C LEU A 106 -8.96 4.24 1.61
N SER A 107 -9.14 5.54 1.40
CA SER A 107 -9.39 6.12 0.08
C SER A 107 -8.15 6.03 -0.83
N VAL A 108 -8.36 6.30 -2.12
CA VAL A 108 -7.27 6.32 -3.13
C VAL A 108 -6.22 7.39 -2.80
N ASP A 109 -6.65 8.55 -2.32
CA ASP A 109 -5.76 9.65 -1.97
C ASP A 109 -4.90 9.30 -0.74
N GLU A 110 -5.50 8.67 0.27
CA GLU A 110 -4.80 8.18 1.46
C GLU A 110 -3.81 7.05 1.12
N MET A 111 -4.17 6.14 0.20
CA MET A 111 -3.26 5.10 -0.30
C MET A 111 -2.00 5.69 -0.94
N LEU A 112 -2.13 6.78 -1.70
CA LEU A 112 -0.98 7.43 -2.34
C LEU A 112 -0.06 8.12 -1.34
N ALA A 113 -0.66 8.74 -0.32
CA ALA A 113 0.08 9.39 0.77
C ALA A 113 0.74 8.38 1.72
N LEU A 114 0.28 7.13 1.74
CA LEU A 114 0.79 6.10 2.63
C LEU A 114 2.27 5.79 2.34
N GLN A 115 3.15 6.13 3.28
CA GLN A 115 4.55 5.75 3.21
C GLN A 115 4.76 4.40 3.91
N VAL A 116 5.18 3.41 3.12
CA VAL A 116 5.62 2.11 3.63
C VAL A 116 7.13 2.17 3.80
N ALA A 117 7.58 2.25 5.05
CA ALA A 117 9.01 2.29 5.37
C ALA A 117 9.68 0.95 5.01
N THR A 118 10.94 1.02 4.54
CA THR A 118 11.69 -0.20 4.20
C THR A 118 12.11 -0.93 5.46
N ALA A 119 11.96 -2.26 5.46
CA ALA A 119 12.35 -3.16 6.56
C ALA A 119 11.67 -2.89 7.92
N LEU A 120 10.60 -2.08 7.93
CA LEU A 120 9.83 -1.81 9.13
C LEU A 120 8.53 -2.66 9.11
N PRO A 121 8.32 -3.57 10.08
CA PRO A 121 7.17 -4.47 10.05
C PRO A 121 5.88 -3.75 10.46
N TYR A 122 4.79 -4.11 9.77
CA TYR A 122 3.42 -3.76 10.16
C TYR A 122 2.77 -5.00 10.79
N ALA A 123 2.24 -4.87 12.00
CA ALA A 123 1.54 -5.95 12.69
C ALA A 123 0.04 -5.70 12.67
N TYR A 124 -0.73 -6.76 12.41
CA TYR A 124 -2.19 -6.73 12.45
C TYR A 124 -2.68 -7.91 13.29
N ALA A 125 -3.57 -7.64 14.24
CA ALA A 125 -4.33 -8.67 14.93
C ALA A 125 -5.59 -8.98 14.14
N TYR A 126 -5.97 -10.26 14.05
CA TYR A 126 -7.14 -10.74 13.32
C TYR A 126 -8.03 -11.58 14.23
N ASN A 127 -9.33 -11.28 14.27
CA ASN A 127 -10.30 -11.97 15.14
C ASN A 127 -11.29 -12.89 14.38
N GLY A 128 -11.06 -13.13 13.10
CA GLY A 128 -11.98 -13.90 12.24
C GLY A 128 -12.85 -13.05 11.31
N HIS A 129 -13.02 -11.75 11.59
CA HIS A 129 -13.85 -10.84 10.80
C HIS A 129 -13.26 -9.45 10.59
N CYS A 130 -12.43 -8.97 11.50
CA CYS A 130 -11.80 -7.65 11.42
C CYS A 130 -10.30 -7.71 11.71
N PHE A 131 -9.63 -6.63 11.31
CA PHE A 131 -8.21 -6.42 11.50
C PHE A 131 -7.98 -5.19 12.36
N ALA A 132 -7.18 -5.33 13.42
CA ALA A 132 -6.75 -4.22 14.26
C ALA A 132 -5.24 -4.03 14.09
N GLN A 133 -4.85 -2.92 13.47
CA GLN A 133 -3.42 -2.59 13.30
C GLN A 133 -2.77 -2.36 14.66
N HIS A 134 -1.72 -3.10 14.96
CA HIS A 134 -0.82 -2.82 16.07
C HIS A 134 0.44 -2.16 15.49
N CYS A 135 0.80 -1.00 16.04
CA CYS A 135 1.96 -0.26 15.58
C CYS A 135 3.25 -0.94 16.06
N LEU A 136 4.21 -1.09 15.14
CA LEU A 136 5.65 -1.36 15.27
C LEU A 136 6.07 -2.29 16.42
N LEU A 137 6.44 -3.54 16.08
CA LEU A 137 7.34 -4.31 16.93
C LEU A 137 8.65 -3.51 17.06
N PRO A 138 9.12 -3.19 18.29
CA PRO A 138 10.43 -2.57 18.44
C PRO A 138 11.51 -3.56 17.98
N PRO A 139 12.62 -3.09 17.37
CA PRO A 139 13.76 -3.95 17.14
C PRO A 139 14.52 -4.08 18.45
N THR A 140 14.70 -5.29 18.96
CA THR A 140 15.65 -5.52 20.05
C THR A 140 16.68 -6.56 19.64
N HIS A 141 17.88 -6.07 19.34
CA HIS A 141 19.10 -6.88 19.34
C HIS A 141 19.56 -7.22 20.77
N SER A 142 18.80 -6.85 21.81
CA SER A 142 19.07 -7.11 23.23
C SER A 142 18.33 -8.30 23.83
N ASP A 143 17.36 -8.90 23.14
CA ASP A 143 16.39 -9.80 23.80
C ASP A 143 16.68 -11.30 23.59
N ILE A 144 17.93 -11.66 23.26
CA ILE A 144 18.38 -13.07 23.15
C ILE A 144 18.82 -13.63 24.52
N HIS A 145 18.15 -13.25 25.62
CA HIS A 145 18.34 -13.92 26.89
C HIS A 145 16.99 -14.28 27.54
N HIS A 146 16.76 -15.60 27.58
CA HIS A 146 15.73 -16.33 28.34
C HIS A 146 14.92 -15.52 29.35
N SER A 147 13.63 -15.26 29.05
CA SER A 147 12.51 -15.64 29.93
C SER A 147 11.17 -15.19 29.33
N SER A 148 10.20 -16.11 29.40
CA SER A 148 8.75 -15.96 29.37
C SER A 148 8.13 -14.78 28.61
N TRP A 149 7.54 -15.10 27.46
CA TRP A 149 6.62 -14.25 26.71
C TRP A 149 5.42 -13.83 27.58
N GLY A 150 5.50 -12.65 28.19
CA GLY A 150 4.37 -11.98 28.83
C GLY A 150 3.95 -10.79 27.97
N TRP A 151 2.89 -10.96 27.20
CA TRP A 151 2.19 -9.84 26.55
C TRP A 151 1.15 -9.31 27.55
N ASP A 152 1.30 -8.07 28.00
CA ASP A 152 0.45 -7.40 29.01
C ASP A 152 -0.58 -6.43 28.40
N GLY A 153 -0.84 -6.54 27.09
CA GLY A 153 -2.09 -6.08 26.48
C GLY A 153 -2.38 -4.58 26.51
N THR A 154 -1.40 -3.70 26.75
CA THR A 154 -1.65 -2.24 26.77
C THR A 154 -0.82 -1.50 25.73
N ALA A 155 -1.35 -1.39 24.51
CA ALA A 155 -0.94 -0.38 23.55
C ALA A 155 -2.17 0.35 23.02
N SER A 156 -2.26 1.63 23.34
CA SER A 156 -3.36 2.53 23.00
C SER A 156 -3.39 2.86 21.51
N ALA A 157 -4.40 2.33 20.81
CA ALA A 157 -4.71 2.72 19.44
C ALA A 157 -5.55 4.01 19.43
N SER A 158 -5.00 5.08 18.87
CA SER A 158 -5.73 6.33 18.64
C SER A 158 -6.55 6.26 17.34
N LYS A 159 -7.85 6.01 17.53
CA LYS A 159 -9.04 6.32 16.70
C LYS A 159 -9.51 5.38 15.57
N LYS A 160 -10.75 4.93 15.83
CA LYS A 160 -11.90 4.61 14.96
C LYS A 160 -11.99 3.21 14.34
N GLY A 161 -11.82 2.21 15.20
CA GLY A 161 -12.58 0.96 15.19
C GLY A 161 -12.86 0.60 16.66
N ASP A 162 -14.12 0.35 17.01
CA ASP A 162 -14.56 0.19 18.40
C ASP A 162 -13.89 -1.03 19.03
N LEU A 163 -12.91 -0.80 19.92
CA LEU A 163 -12.16 -1.85 20.63
C LEU A 163 -13.09 -2.70 21.50
N ASP A 164 -14.26 -2.16 21.86
CA ASP A 164 -15.27 -2.82 22.70
C ASP A 164 -15.99 -3.98 21.99
N SER A 165 -15.79 -4.15 20.68
CA SER A 165 -16.26 -5.31 19.91
C SER A 165 -15.31 -6.51 19.95
N LEU A 166 -14.18 -6.39 20.66
CA LEU A 166 -13.10 -7.40 20.73
C LEU A 166 -12.98 -8.08 22.11
N ILE A 167 -13.96 -7.91 23.00
CA ILE A 167 -14.04 -8.60 24.31
C ILE A 167 -15.31 -9.44 24.38
#